data_AF-A0A7C5D8Q6-F1
#
_entry.id   AF-A0A7C5D8Q6-F1
#
_cell.length_a   1.000
_cell.length_b   1.000
_cell.length_c   1.000
_cell.angle_alpha   90.00
_cell.angle_beta   90.00
_cell.angle_gamma   90.00
#
_symmetry.space_group_name_H-M   'P 1'
#
loop_
_entity.id
_entity.type
_entity.pdbx_description
1 polymer ?
#
loop_
_entity_poly.entity_id
_entity_poly.type
_entity_poly.pdbx_seq_one_letter_code
_entity_poly.pdbx_strand_id
1 'polypeptide(L)' 'MKKEFFSIEEIWKRYPNKYLAVILTAKKARKINQEYVDALKMEEAIGEILDRPKEKPTILALKDILENPIKIEEDV' A
#
# COMPACT_ATOMS: atom_id res chain seq x y z
N MET A 1 5.71 20.42 7.43
CA MET A 1 5.05 19.44 6.54
C MET A 1 3.56 19.70 6.54
N LYS A 2 2.98 20.10 5.41
CA LYS A 2 1.52 20.02 5.25
C LYS A 2 1.16 18.53 5.31
N LYS A 3 0.32 18.13 6.28
CA LYS A 3 -0.27 16.78 6.25
C LYS A 3 -1.24 16.79 5.07
N GLU A 4 -0.84 16.22 3.94
CA GLU A 4 -1.78 15.92 2.86
C GLU A 4 -2.82 14.95 3.43
N PHE A 5 -4.04 15.44 3.57
CA PHE A 5 -5.15 14.67 4.09
C PHE A 5 -5.80 13.96 2.91
N PHE A 6 -5.58 12.65 2.80
CA PHE A 6 -6.25 11.84 1.79
C PHE A 6 -7.72 11.71 2.16
N SER A 7 -8.63 12.11 1.27
CA SER A 7 -10.07 11.93 1.48
C SER A 7 -10.43 10.48 1.16
N ILE A 8 -10.96 9.78 2.17
CA ILE A 8 -11.37 8.38 2.00
C ILE A 8 -12.53 8.26 0.99
N GLU A 9 -13.30 9.34 0.82
CA GLU A 9 -14.38 9.46 -0.14
C GLU A 9 -13.88 9.41 -1.59
N GLU A 10 -12.69 9.93 -1.88
CA GLU A 10 -12.09 9.85 -3.22
C GLU A 10 -11.74 8.41 -3.60
N ILE A 11 -11.31 7.63 -2.61
CA ILE A 11 -11.05 6.20 -2.77
C ILE A 11 -12.36 5.47 -3.01
N TRP A 12 -13.41 5.76 -2.22
CA TRP A 12 -14.72 5.09 -2.38
C TRP A 12 -15.35 5.34 -3.74
N LYS A 13 -15.18 6.52 -4.33
CA LYS A 13 -15.71 6.83 -5.67
C LYS A 13 -15.07 6.02 -6.80
N ARG A 14 -13.88 5.45 -6.59
CA ARG A 14 -13.13 4.69 -7.60
C ARG A 14 -13.50 3.22 -7.66
N TYR A 15 -14.24 2.72 -6.67
CA TYR A 15 -14.60 1.32 -6.57
C TYR A 15 -16.12 1.17 -6.45
N PRO A 16 -16.69 0.06 -6.97
CA PRO A 16 -18.14 -0.17 -6.90
C PRO A 16 -18.66 -0.32 -5.47
N ASN A 17 -17.78 -0.64 -4.51
CA ASN A 17 -18.11 -0.86 -3.11
C ASN A 17 -16.99 -0.34 -2.19
N LYS A 18 -17.37 0.45 -1.16
CA LYS A 18 -16.43 0.95 -0.14
C LYS A 18 -15.69 -0.16 0.61
N TYR A 19 -16.32 -1.31 0.83
CA TYR A 19 -15.68 -2.46 1.48
C TYR A 19 -14.66 -3.12 0.56
N LEU A 20 -14.94 -3.17 -0.74
CA LEU A 20 -13.99 -3.67 -1.73
C LEU A 20 -12.75 -2.77 -1.78
N ALA A 21 -12.93 -1.45 -1.76
CA ALA A 21 -11.82 -0.51 -1.68
C ALA A 21 -10.92 -0.77 -0.46
N VAL A 22 -11.52 -1.04 0.71
CA VAL A 22 -10.79 -1.39 1.94
C VAL A 22 -10.02 -2.70 1.79
N ILE A 23 -10.65 -3.75 1.25
CA ILE A 23 -10.02 -5.06 1.04
C ILE A 23 -8.83 -4.93 0.07
N LEU A 24 -9.02 -4.23 -1.04
CA LEU A 24 -7.98 -4.02 -2.05
C LEU A 24 -6.80 -3.22 -1.48
N THR A 25 -7.08 -2.17 -0.71
CA THR A 25 -6.06 -1.40 0.01
C THR A 25 -5.29 -2.27 1.00
N ALA A 26 -5.99 -3.10 1.77
CA ALA A 26 -5.36 -3.98 2.74
C ALA A 26 -4.49 -5.07 2.08
N LYS A 27 -4.94 -5.67 0.97
CA LYS A 27 -4.16 -6.62 0.18
C LYS A 27 -2.87 -5.97 -0.33
N LYS A 28 -2.96 -4.75 -0.87
CA LYS A 28 -1.82 -3.99 -1.37
C LYS A 28 -0.83 -3.64 -0.26
N ALA A 29 -1.32 -3.15 0.88
CA ALA A 29 -0.47 -2.85 2.04
C ALA A 29 0.28 -4.08 2.56
N ARG A 30 -0.36 -5.26 2.57
CA ARG A 30 0.29 -6.52 2.93
C ARG A 30 1.40 -6.89 1.94
N LYS A 31 1.16 -6.72 0.64
CA LYS A 31 2.17 -6.95 -0.40
C LYS A 31 3.39 -6.04 -0.21
N ILE A 32 3.18 -4.73 -0.02
CA ILE A 32 4.26 -3.76 0.24
C ILE A 32 5.04 -4.15 1.51
N ASN A 33 4.34 -4.52 2.58
CA ASN A 33 5.01 -4.95 3.81
C ASN A 33 5.85 -6.22 3.61
N GLN A 34 5.36 -7.16 2.79
CA GLN A 34 6.09 -8.38 2.47
C GLN A 34 7.39 -8.05 1.70
N GLU A 35 7.29 -7.18 0.68
CA GLU A 35 8.45 -6.69 -0.07
C GLU A 35 9.50 -6.03 0.84
N TYR A 36 9.07 -5.23 1.82
CA TYR A 36 9.97 -4.64 2.81
C TYR A 36 10.63 -5.66 3.72
N VAL A 37 9.87 -6.64 4.21
CA VAL A 37 10.43 -7.71 5.05
C VAL A 37 11.44 -8.55 4.26
N ASP A 38 11.16 -8.84 3.00
CA ASP A 38 12.04 -9.65 2.16
C ASP A 38 13.32 -8.89 1.79
N ALA A 39 13.22 -7.59 1.49
CA ALA A 39 14.39 -6.73 1.29
C ALA A 39 15.28 -6.70 2.54
N LEU A 40 14.70 -6.45 3.73
CA LEU A 40 15.45 -6.41 4.99
C LEU A 40 16.17 -7.74 5.27
N LYS A 41 15.52 -8.88 5.02
CA LYS A 41 16.16 -10.20 5.20
C LYS A 41 17.33 -10.41 4.24
N MET A 42 17.19 -9.98 3.00
CA MET A 42 18.25 -10.10 1.99
C MET A 42 19.45 -9.22 2.35
N GLU A 43 19.19 -8.03 2.86
CA GLU A 43 20.21 -7.06 3.29
C GLU A 43 20.94 -7.51 4.55
N GLU A 44 20.21 -8.02 5.56
CA GLU A 44 20.79 -8.64 6.75
C GLU A 44 21.70 -9.82 6.38
N ALA A 45 21.36 -10.57 5.33
CA ALA A 45 22.17 -11.68 4.85
C ALA A 45 23.48 -11.25 4.17
N ILE A 46 23.53 -10.04 3.58
CA ILE A 46 24.74 -9.48 2.95
C ILE A 46 25.50 -8.51 3.88
N GLY A 47 25.00 -8.25 5.08
CA GLY A 47 25.65 -7.42 6.10
C GLY A 47 25.42 -5.92 5.95
N GLU A 48 24.39 -5.50 5.20
CA GLU A 48 24.02 -4.08 5.05
C GLU A 48 22.90 -3.71 6.04
N ILE A 49 22.98 -2.50 6.63
CA ILE A 49 21.92 -1.95 7.50
C ILE A 49 21.26 -0.79 6.76
N LEU A 50 20.03 -0.99 6.32
CA LEU A 50 19.25 0.06 5.67
C LEU A 50 18.32 0.80 6.63
N ASP A 51 18.09 2.05 6.28
CA ASP A 51 17.18 2.96 6.97
C ASP A 51 15.75 2.46 6.73
N ARG A 52 15.02 2.15 7.81
CA ARG A 52 13.68 1.56 7.70
C ARG A 52 12.76 2.50 6.93
N PRO A 53 11.82 1.97 6.12
CA PRO A 53 10.85 2.80 5.39
C PRO A 53 10.13 3.73 6.37
N LYS A 54 10.24 5.04 6.11
CA LYS A 54 9.71 6.11 6.99
C LYS A 54 8.19 6.17 7.00
N GLU A 55 7.56 5.63 5.96
CA GLU A 55 6.12 5.66 5.77
C GLU A 55 5.50 4.27 5.93
N LYS A 56 4.32 4.20 6.56
CA LYS A 56 3.65 2.93 6.82
C LYS A 56 3.15 2.31 5.51
N PRO A 57 3.22 0.98 5.33
CA PRO A 57 2.71 0.30 4.11
C PRO A 57 1.26 0.63 3.76
N THR A 58 0.42 0.87 4.76
CA THR A 58 -0.98 1.30 4.54
C THR A 58 -1.10 2.68 3.93
N ILE A 59 -0.24 3.63 4.31
CA ILE A 59 -0.24 4.98 3.72
C ILE A 59 0.25 4.91 2.27
N LEU A 60 1.30 4.12 2.02
CA LEU A 60 1.80 3.89 0.67
C LEU A 60 0.74 3.24 -0.22
N ALA A 61 0.02 2.24 0.30
CA ALA A 61 -1.06 1.60 -0.44
C ALA A 61 -2.21 2.57 -0.76
N LEU A 62 -2.57 3.45 0.17
CA LEU A 62 -3.61 4.47 -0.04
C LEU A 62 -3.19 5.47 -1.13
N LYS A 63 -1.95 5.99 -1.09
CA LYS A 63 -1.39 6.86 -2.12
C LYS A 63 -1.42 6.19 -3.49
N ASP A 64 -0.90 4.97 -3.57
CA ASP A 64 -0.80 4.26 -4.84
C ASP A 64 -2.18 3.85 -5.40
N ILE A 65 -3.22 3.69 -4.58
CA ILE A 65 -4.60 3.48 -5.07
C ILE A 65 -5.22 4.77 -5.62
N LEU A 66 -4.86 5.92 -5.06
CA LEU A 66 -5.28 7.24 -5.56
C LEU A 66 -4.54 7.64 -6.84
N GLU A 67 -3.36 7.09 -7.10
CA GLU A 67 -2.65 7.31 -8.36
C GLU A 67 -3.00 6.23 -9.38
N ASN A 68 -2.98 4.97 -8.96
CA ASN A 68 -3.16 3.78 -9.79
C ASN A 68 -4.29 2.89 -9.24
N PRO A 69 -5.56 3.15 -9.59
CA PRO A 69 -6.68 2.31 -9.20
C PRO A 69 -6.45 0.85 -9.59
N ILE A 70 -6.70 -0.07 -8.65
CA ILE A 70 -6.60 -1.50 -8.94
C ILE A 70 -7.73 -1.86 -9.89
N LYS A 71 -7.38 -2.34 -11.09
CA LYS A 71 -8.35 -2.96 -11.99
C LYS A 71 -8.86 -4.24 -11.35
N ILE A 72 -10.17 -4.32 -11.17
CA ILE A 72 -10.84 -5.54 -10.73
C ILE A 72 -10.96 -6.39 -12.00
N GLU A 73 -9.90 -7.10 -12.36
CA GLU A 73 -10.04 -8.22 -13.30
C GLU A 73 -10.75 -9.33 -12.53
N GLU A 74 -11.82 -9.87 -13.12
CA GLU A 74 -12.72 -10.85 -12.53
C GLU A 74 -12.01 -12.21 -12.34
N ASP A 75 -11.13 -12.31 -11.35
CA ASP A 75 -10.67 -13.58 -10.82
C ASP A 75 -11.12 -13.67 -9.35
N VAL A 76 -12.40 -14.02 -9.18
CA VAL A 76 -12.94 -14.60 -7.94
C VAL A 76 -13.31 -16.04 -8.22
#